data_AF-A0A453I0E6-F1
#
_entry.id   AF-A0A453I0E6-F1
#
_cell.length_a   1.000
_cell.length_b   1.000
_cell.length_c   1.000
_cell.angle_alpha   90.00
_cell.angle_beta   90.00
_cell.angle_gamma   90.00
#
_symmetry.space_group_name_H-M   'P 1'
#
loop_
_entity.id
_entity.type
_entity.pdbx_description
1 polymer ?
#
loop_
_entity_poly.entity_id
_entity_poly.type
_entity_poly.pdbx_seq_one_letter_code
_entity_poly.pdbx_strand_id
1 'polypeptide(L)'
;IPSKKRTSKRKRRARSREGLDPRRRGWGGYMEAAMDLMRRMPPGSTETALNALLSLLPDHSLDLLSQVDLPLQVCMDKENNKEYILCEYNRDADSYRSPWSNIYEPPLEDGTVPSEEMRNLEVEANEVFSVYRDQYYEGGISSVYIWEDEDESFIACFLIKKGLFECLISSY
;
A
#
# COMPACT_ATOMS: atom_id res chain seq x y z
N ILE A 1 -54.18 57.13 36.07
CA ILE A 1 -54.17 56.57 34.70
C ILE A 1 -52.85 55.81 34.53
N PRO A 2 -52.86 54.48 34.36
CA PRO A 2 -51.71 53.63 34.67
C PRO A 2 -50.74 53.44 33.50
N SER A 3 -49.45 53.35 33.86
CA SER A 3 -48.31 53.06 32.98
C SER A 3 -48.36 51.62 32.44
N LYS A 4 -48.38 51.45 31.11
CA LYS A 4 -48.16 50.15 30.47
C LYS A 4 -46.66 49.96 30.18
N LYS A 5 -45.98 49.19 31.02
CA LYS A 5 -44.62 48.70 30.77
C LYS A 5 -44.63 47.74 29.57
N ARG A 6 -43.94 48.10 28.49
CA ARG A 6 -43.62 47.21 27.35
C ARG A 6 -42.59 46.18 27.80
N THR A 7 -43.02 44.95 28.10
CA THR A 7 -42.11 43.82 28.31
C THR A 7 -41.68 43.25 26.96
N SER A 8 -40.43 43.47 26.56
CA SER A 8 -39.83 42.81 25.40
C SER A 8 -39.54 41.34 25.72
N LYS A 9 -40.40 40.42 25.29
CA LYS A 9 -40.09 38.98 25.31
C LYS A 9 -39.02 38.69 24.25
N ARG A 10 -37.76 38.68 24.68
CA ARG A 10 -36.60 38.24 23.90
C ARG A 10 -36.70 36.72 23.72
N LYS A 11 -37.27 36.27 22.60
CA LYS A 11 -37.39 34.86 22.22
C LYS A 11 -35.99 34.31 21.96
N ARG A 12 -35.35 33.74 22.99
CA ARG A 12 -34.13 32.93 22.81
C ARG A 12 -34.51 31.73 21.95
N ARG A 13 -34.17 31.79 20.66
CA ARG A 13 -34.14 30.60 19.81
C ARG A 13 -33.12 29.65 20.43
N ALA A 14 -33.59 28.66 21.17
CA ALA A 14 -32.80 27.47 21.42
C ALA A 14 -32.42 26.93 20.05
N ARG A 15 -31.12 26.96 19.71
CA ARG A 15 -30.61 26.07 18.67
C ARG A 15 -30.93 24.68 19.20
N SER A 16 -31.88 24.00 18.57
CA SER A 16 -32.00 22.56 18.71
C SER A 16 -30.60 22.01 18.50
N ARG A 17 -30.04 21.42 19.55
CA ARG A 17 -29.07 20.35 19.39
C ARG A 17 -29.86 19.21 18.76
N GLU A 18 -30.11 19.33 17.46
CA GLU A 18 -30.46 18.16 16.66
C GLU A 18 -29.30 17.20 16.89
N GLY A 19 -29.64 16.10 17.55
CA GLY A 19 -28.70 15.03 17.83
C GLY A 19 -28.00 14.68 16.53
N LEU A 20 -26.69 14.84 16.54
CA LEU A 20 -25.81 14.10 15.63
C LEU A 20 -26.12 12.62 15.88
N ASP A 21 -27.06 12.08 15.11
CA ASP A 21 -27.37 10.67 15.07
C ASP A 21 -26.09 9.93 14.67
N PRO A 22 -25.47 9.14 15.57
CA PRO A 22 -24.21 8.46 15.27
C PRO A 22 -24.37 7.47 14.10
N ARG A 23 -25.60 7.09 13.75
CA ARG A 23 -25.92 6.12 12.70
C ARG A 23 -25.95 6.71 11.29
N ARG A 24 -25.75 8.04 11.14
CA ARG A 24 -25.60 8.72 9.84
C ARG A 24 -24.15 8.95 9.42
N ARG A 25 -23.15 8.48 10.20
CA ARG A 25 -21.81 8.28 9.65
C ARG A 25 -21.85 6.97 8.90
N GLY A 26 -21.95 7.08 7.57
CA GLY A 26 -21.83 5.95 6.67
C GLY A 26 -20.58 5.13 7.01
N TRP A 27 -20.61 3.87 6.62
CA TRP A 27 -19.58 2.89 6.92
C TRP A 27 -18.16 3.28 6.44
N GLY A 28 -17.99 4.41 5.73
CA GLY A 28 -16.69 5.04 5.48
C GLY A 28 -15.92 5.51 6.72
N GLY A 29 -16.55 5.58 7.91
CA GLY A 29 -15.86 5.96 9.15
C GLY A 29 -14.84 4.93 9.66
N TYR A 30 -15.02 3.64 9.36
CA TYR A 30 -14.10 2.60 9.83
C TYR A 30 -12.79 2.61 9.04
N MET A 31 -12.87 2.77 7.72
CA MET A 31 -11.69 2.92 6.87
C MET A 31 -10.93 4.21 7.20
N GLU A 32 -11.64 5.34 7.36
CA GLU A 32 -11.02 6.61 7.75
C GLU A 32 -10.31 6.50 9.11
N ALA A 33 -10.91 5.81 10.08
CA ALA A 33 -10.32 5.55 11.38
C ALA A 33 -9.12 4.59 11.31
N ALA A 34 -9.19 3.54 10.49
CA ALA A 34 -8.08 2.62 10.27
C ALA A 34 -6.88 3.35 9.65
N MET A 35 -7.11 4.21 8.66
CA MET A 35 -6.08 5.03 8.05
C MET A 35 -5.51 6.08 9.01
N ASP A 36 -6.35 6.72 9.84
CA ASP A 36 -5.88 7.64 10.88
C ASP A 36 -5.03 6.90 11.94
N LEU A 37 -5.38 5.65 12.29
CA LEU A 37 -4.57 4.82 13.16
C LEU A 37 -3.19 4.55 12.54
N MET A 38 -3.13 4.10 11.29
CA MET A 38 -1.87 3.80 10.61
C MET A 38 -0.96 5.02 10.51
N ARG A 39 -1.51 6.22 10.33
CA ARG A 39 -0.74 7.49 10.34
C ARG A 39 -0.18 7.87 11.70
N ARG A 40 -0.70 7.32 12.80
CA ARG A 40 -0.31 7.65 14.18
C ARG A 40 0.53 6.56 14.84
N MET A 41 0.52 5.35 14.32
CA MET A 41 1.32 4.26 14.86
C MET A 41 2.81 4.53 14.70
N PRO A 42 3.67 4.10 15.66
CA PRO A 42 5.11 4.12 15.47
C PRO A 42 5.49 3.34 14.21
N PRO A 43 6.40 3.85 13.36
CA PRO A 43 6.72 3.22 12.08
C PRO A 43 7.30 1.81 12.20
N GLY A 44 7.92 1.47 13.34
CA GLY A 44 8.42 0.13 13.63
C GLY A 44 7.35 -0.89 14.00
N SER A 45 6.09 -0.48 14.15
CA SER A 45 4.96 -1.36 14.51
C SER A 45 3.86 -1.38 13.46
N THR A 46 4.09 -0.76 12.30
CA THR A 46 3.13 -0.65 11.19
C THR A 46 2.67 -2.02 10.69
N GLU A 47 3.59 -2.98 10.52
CA GLU A 47 3.23 -4.35 10.10
C GLU A 47 2.30 -5.04 11.10
N THR A 48 2.60 -4.95 12.39
CA THR A 48 1.77 -5.55 13.46
C THR A 48 0.39 -4.88 13.52
N ALA A 49 0.35 -3.55 13.37
CA ALA A 49 -0.90 -2.79 13.35
C ALA A 49 -1.76 -3.17 12.15
N LEU A 50 -1.16 -3.30 10.96
CA LEU A 50 -1.88 -3.71 9.76
C LEU A 50 -2.45 -5.11 9.90
N ASN A 51 -1.65 -6.08 10.37
CA ASN A 51 -2.12 -7.45 10.58
C ASN A 51 -3.30 -7.53 11.56
N ALA A 52 -3.28 -6.70 12.61
CA ALA A 52 -4.41 -6.57 13.53
C ALA A 52 -5.65 -5.97 12.85
N LEU A 53 -5.47 -4.94 12.01
CA LEU A 53 -6.57 -4.34 11.24
C LEU A 53 -7.18 -5.32 10.23
N LEU A 54 -6.35 -6.08 9.50
CA LEU A 54 -6.82 -7.11 8.58
C LEU A 54 -7.63 -8.21 9.28
N SER A 55 -7.24 -8.56 10.51
CA SER A 55 -7.98 -9.53 11.34
C SER A 55 -9.30 -8.95 11.86
N LEU A 56 -9.38 -7.64 12.08
CA LEU A 56 -10.57 -6.95 12.59
C LEU A 56 -11.56 -6.57 11.49
N LEU A 57 -11.08 -6.26 10.28
CA LEU A 57 -11.85 -5.77 9.14
C LEU A 57 -11.54 -6.61 7.89
N PRO A 58 -11.89 -7.90 7.86
CA PRO A 58 -11.54 -8.79 6.74
C PRO A 58 -12.14 -8.32 5.40
N ASP A 59 -13.35 -7.75 5.44
CA ASP A 59 -14.06 -7.23 4.26
C ASP A 59 -13.38 -6.01 3.61
N HIS A 60 -12.40 -5.41 4.30
CA HIS A 60 -11.67 -4.22 3.85
C HIS A 60 -10.17 -4.50 3.62
N SER A 61 -9.78 -5.77 3.57
CA SER A 61 -8.39 -6.19 3.44
C SER A 61 -7.70 -5.64 2.20
N LEU A 62 -8.34 -5.75 1.02
CA LEU A 62 -7.81 -5.25 -0.25
C LEU A 62 -7.63 -3.72 -0.24
N ASP A 63 -8.62 -2.99 0.28
CA ASP A 63 -8.57 -1.53 0.38
C ASP A 63 -7.48 -1.06 1.36
N LEU A 64 -7.23 -1.81 2.43
CA LEU A 64 -6.18 -1.50 3.41
C LEU A 64 -4.79 -1.79 2.85
N LEU A 65 -4.61 -2.93 2.19
CA LEU A 65 -3.31 -3.34 1.61
C LEU A 65 -2.86 -2.37 0.50
N SER A 66 -3.80 -1.90 -0.33
CA SER A 66 -3.51 -0.95 -1.41
C SER A 66 -3.24 0.49 -0.94
N GLN A 67 -3.60 0.84 0.29
CA GLN A 67 -3.43 2.21 0.82
C GLN A 67 -2.31 2.35 1.84
N VAL A 68 -1.79 1.24 2.38
CA VAL A 68 -0.80 1.25 3.45
C VAL A 68 0.53 0.71 2.95
N ASP A 69 1.51 1.61 2.82
CA ASP A 69 2.88 1.22 2.51
C ASP A 69 3.55 0.50 3.69
N LEU A 70 4.10 -0.68 3.44
CA LEU A 70 4.96 -1.42 4.35
C LEU A 70 6.43 -1.29 3.93
N PRO A 71 7.39 -1.46 4.86
CA PRO A 71 8.79 -1.59 4.50
C PRO A 71 8.98 -2.71 3.47
N LEU A 72 9.53 -2.36 2.30
CA LEU A 72 9.73 -3.31 1.20
C LEU A 72 10.54 -4.52 1.67
N GLN A 73 10.02 -5.71 1.48
CA GLN A 73 10.75 -6.95 1.75
C GLN A 73 11.50 -7.41 0.50
N VAL A 74 12.48 -8.28 0.67
CA VAL A 74 13.33 -8.79 -0.42
C VAL A 74 13.31 -10.31 -0.40
N CYS A 75 13.22 -10.91 -1.58
CA CYS A 75 13.41 -12.33 -1.80
C CYS A 75 14.52 -12.57 -2.84
N MET A 76 15.03 -13.79 -2.90
CA MET A 76 16.04 -14.21 -3.88
C MET A 76 15.43 -15.16 -4.89
N ASP A 77 15.55 -14.82 -6.17
CA ASP A 77 15.27 -15.75 -7.26
C ASP A 77 16.37 -16.80 -7.33
N LYS A 78 16.01 -18.06 -7.03
CA LYS A 78 16.95 -19.19 -6.97
C LYS A 78 17.48 -19.59 -8.35
N GLU A 79 16.74 -19.32 -9.43
CA GLU A 79 17.15 -19.72 -10.79
C GLU A 79 18.17 -18.74 -11.37
N ASN A 80 17.93 -17.45 -11.15
CA ASN A 80 18.77 -16.38 -11.69
C ASN A 80 19.82 -15.88 -10.69
N ASN A 81 19.73 -16.29 -9.42
CA ASN A 81 20.52 -15.79 -8.30
C ASN A 81 20.49 -14.25 -8.22
N LYS A 82 19.28 -13.69 -8.35
CA LYS A 82 19.02 -12.25 -8.32
C LYS A 82 17.97 -11.92 -7.26
N GLU A 83 18.23 -10.87 -6.49
CA GLU A 83 17.27 -10.36 -5.51
C GLU A 83 16.12 -9.61 -6.20
N TYR A 84 14.94 -9.66 -5.60
CA TYR A 84 13.76 -8.91 -6.04
C TYR A 84 12.93 -8.43 -4.86
N ILE A 85 12.15 -7.37 -5.07
CA ILE A 85 11.38 -6.70 -4.03
C ILE A 85 9.97 -7.28 -3.98
N LEU A 86 9.48 -7.58 -2.78
CA LEU A 86 8.11 -8.05 -2.56
C LEU A 86 7.15 -6.86 -2.41
N CYS A 87 6.04 -6.89 -3.14
CA CYS A 87 4.94 -5.94 -3.03
C CYS A 87 3.60 -6.61 -3.36
N GLU A 88 2.50 -5.86 -3.30
CA GLU A 88 1.17 -6.39 -3.68
C GLU A 88 1.09 -6.72 -5.17
N TYR A 89 1.77 -5.95 -6.03
CA TYR A 89 1.75 -6.15 -7.48
C TYR A 89 2.49 -7.38 -7.95
N ASN A 90 3.22 -8.11 -7.10
CA ASN A 90 3.76 -9.40 -7.48
C ASN A 90 3.30 -10.51 -6.56
N ARG A 91 2.28 -10.26 -5.74
CA ARG A 91 1.71 -11.23 -4.81
C ARG A 91 0.47 -11.88 -5.39
N ASP A 92 0.40 -13.19 -5.30
CA ASP A 92 -0.81 -13.98 -5.51
C ASP A 92 -0.95 -14.98 -4.35
N ALA A 93 -2.09 -14.94 -3.65
CA ALA A 93 -2.27 -15.58 -2.34
C ALA A 93 -1.12 -15.27 -1.36
N ASP A 94 -0.28 -16.25 -1.01
CA ASP A 94 0.90 -16.09 -0.14
C ASP A 94 2.22 -16.28 -0.90
N SER A 95 2.15 -16.28 -2.23
CA SER A 95 3.28 -16.47 -3.13
C SER A 95 3.65 -15.17 -3.84
N TYR A 96 4.93 -15.02 -4.18
CA TYR A 96 5.43 -13.84 -4.88
C TYR A 96 6.16 -14.19 -6.17
N ARG A 97 5.81 -13.52 -7.27
CA ARG A 97 6.40 -13.69 -8.59
C ARG A 97 7.75 -12.98 -8.69
N SER A 98 8.79 -13.70 -9.10
CA SER A 98 10.07 -13.10 -9.47
C SER A 98 9.95 -12.36 -10.80
N PRO A 99 10.48 -11.12 -10.92
CA PRO A 99 10.53 -10.41 -12.18
C PRO A 99 11.57 -11.01 -13.14
N TRP A 100 12.47 -11.87 -12.66
CA TRP A 100 13.55 -12.46 -13.46
C TRP A 100 13.13 -13.81 -14.08
N SER A 101 12.70 -14.79 -13.26
CA SER A 101 12.25 -16.10 -13.74
C SER A 101 10.77 -16.14 -14.14
N ASN A 102 9.96 -15.16 -13.74
CA ASN A 102 8.50 -15.18 -13.87
C ASN A 102 7.80 -16.30 -13.05
N ILE A 103 8.48 -16.85 -12.05
CA ILE A 103 7.97 -17.96 -11.22
C ILE A 103 7.57 -17.45 -9.84
N TYR A 104 6.47 -17.98 -9.31
CA TYR A 104 6.00 -17.73 -7.94
C TYR A 104 6.79 -18.55 -6.90
N GLU A 105 7.13 -17.91 -5.78
CA GLU A 105 7.67 -18.58 -4.60
C GLU A 105 6.83 -18.20 -3.35
N PRO A 106 6.27 -19.18 -2.63
CA PRO A 106 6.23 -20.62 -2.94
C PRO A 106 5.54 -20.93 -4.29
N PRO A 107 5.82 -22.10 -4.91
CA PRO A 107 5.22 -22.45 -6.21
C PRO A 107 3.69 -22.42 -6.18
N LEU A 108 3.10 -21.83 -7.21
CA LEU A 108 1.66 -21.69 -7.38
C LEU A 108 1.30 -22.12 -8.81
N GLU A 109 0.36 -23.05 -8.96
CA GLU A 109 -0.06 -23.56 -10.28
C GLU A 109 -0.96 -22.58 -11.04
N ASP A 110 -1.85 -21.88 -10.33
CA ASP A 110 -2.84 -20.95 -10.90
C ASP A 110 -2.47 -19.48 -10.66
N GLY A 111 -1.17 -19.17 -10.55
CA GLY A 111 -0.70 -17.80 -10.33
C GLY A 111 -0.87 -16.95 -11.58
N THR A 112 -1.39 -15.74 -11.42
CA THR A 112 -1.60 -14.84 -12.57
C THR A 112 -0.26 -14.32 -13.09
N VAL A 113 -0.07 -14.33 -14.41
CA VAL A 113 1.14 -13.87 -15.09
C VAL A 113 0.77 -12.92 -16.23
N PRO A 114 1.62 -11.94 -16.56
CA PRO A 114 1.38 -11.05 -17.69
C PRO A 114 1.38 -11.82 -19.02
N SER A 115 0.69 -11.28 -20.03
CA SER A 115 0.78 -11.76 -21.41
C SER A 115 2.23 -11.75 -21.93
N GLU A 116 2.50 -12.47 -23.02
CA GLU A 116 3.84 -12.55 -23.61
C GLU A 116 4.38 -11.15 -24.00
N GLU A 117 3.52 -10.29 -24.54
CA GLU A 117 3.88 -8.92 -24.92
C GLU A 117 4.25 -8.08 -23.69
N MET A 118 3.43 -8.12 -22.64
CA MET A 118 3.69 -7.38 -21.41
C MET A 118 4.88 -7.95 -20.63
N ARG A 119 5.12 -9.26 -20.72
CA ARG A 119 6.29 -9.89 -20.14
C ARG A 119 7.57 -9.43 -20.82
N ASN A 120 7.59 -9.29 -22.15
CA ASN A 120 8.73 -8.74 -22.87
C ASN A 120 9.01 -7.29 -22.43
N LEU A 121 7.96 -6.48 -22.30
CA LEU A 121 8.07 -5.10 -21.80
C LEU A 121 8.57 -5.06 -20.35
N GLU A 122 8.10 -5.97 -19.49
CA GLU A 122 8.52 -6.08 -18.09
C GLU A 122 10.02 -6.42 -17.97
N VAL A 123 10.53 -7.32 -18.82
CA VAL A 123 11.96 -7.67 -18.86
C VAL A 123 12.79 -6.47 -19.31
N GLU A 124 12.41 -5.80 -20.40
CA GLU A 124 13.11 -4.61 -20.88
C GLU A 124 13.10 -3.49 -19.83
N ALA A 125 11.96 -3.26 -19.19
CA ALA A 125 11.84 -2.27 -18.12
C ALA A 125 12.77 -2.60 -16.94
N ASN A 126 12.83 -3.86 -16.50
CA ASN A 126 13.75 -4.27 -15.43
C ASN A 126 15.21 -4.01 -15.79
N GLU A 127 15.62 -4.21 -17.04
CA GLU A 127 16.98 -3.90 -17.50
C GLU A 127 17.27 -2.39 -17.46
N VAL A 128 16.37 -1.56 -18.01
CA VAL A 128 16.51 -0.10 -18.02
C VAL A 128 16.55 0.45 -16.61
N PHE A 129 15.64 0.01 -15.73
CA PHE A 129 15.56 0.49 -14.37
C PHE A 129 16.69 -0.04 -13.47
N SER A 130 17.32 -1.17 -13.82
CA SER A 130 18.57 -1.59 -13.19
C SER A 130 19.71 -0.60 -13.47
N VAL A 131 19.82 -0.09 -14.71
CA VAL A 131 20.82 0.94 -15.04
C VAL A 131 20.50 2.25 -14.31
N TYR A 132 19.23 2.65 -14.25
CA TYR A 132 18.79 3.81 -13.48
C TYR A 132 19.17 3.69 -12.00
N ARG A 133 18.90 2.53 -11.39
CA ARG A 133 19.30 2.23 -10.01
C ARG A 133 20.80 2.42 -9.83
N ASP A 134 21.62 1.85 -10.71
CA ASP A 134 23.08 1.94 -10.57
C ASP A 134 23.59 3.38 -10.70
N GLN A 135 23.02 4.16 -11.62
CA GLN A 135 23.41 5.56 -11.85
C GLN A 135 23.03 6.50 -10.69
N TYR A 136 21.87 6.30 -10.07
CA TYR A 136 21.35 7.23 -9.05
C TYR A 136 21.51 6.75 -7.61
N TYR A 137 21.57 5.43 -7.41
CA TYR A 137 21.62 4.81 -6.10
C TYR A 137 22.91 4.04 -5.86
N GLU A 138 23.80 3.91 -6.86
CA GLU A 138 25.11 3.27 -6.75
C GLU A 138 25.01 1.85 -6.15
N GLY A 139 23.95 1.12 -6.52
CA GLY A 139 23.63 -0.22 -6.01
C GLY A 139 22.24 -0.32 -5.38
N GLY A 140 22.05 -1.37 -4.59
CA GLY A 140 20.74 -1.77 -4.05
C GLY A 140 19.96 -2.68 -4.99
N ILE A 141 18.65 -2.78 -4.75
CA ILE A 141 17.76 -3.71 -5.46
C ILE A 141 16.69 -2.89 -6.17
N SER A 142 16.36 -3.28 -7.40
CA SER A 142 15.25 -2.74 -8.18
C SER A 142 14.40 -3.87 -8.73
N SER A 143 13.10 -3.64 -8.83
CA SER A 143 12.17 -4.59 -9.44
C SER A 143 11.05 -3.83 -10.14
N VAL A 144 10.70 -4.26 -11.35
CA VAL A 144 9.55 -3.76 -12.10
C VAL A 144 8.56 -4.90 -12.29
N TYR A 145 7.30 -4.61 -12.01
CA TYR A 145 6.19 -5.52 -12.24
C TYR A 145 5.17 -4.88 -13.17
N ILE A 146 4.72 -5.62 -14.19
CA ILE A 146 3.66 -5.18 -15.11
C ILE A 146 2.46 -6.11 -14.99
N TRP A 147 1.28 -5.52 -14.96
CA TRP A 147 -0.01 -6.20 -14.97
C TRP A 147 -0.95 -5.59 -15.98
N GLU A 148 -1.80 -6.43 -16.55
CA GLU A 148 -2.86 -6.02 -17.48
C GLU A 148 -4.17 -5.86 -16.72
N ASP A 149 -4.92 -4.83 -17.12
CA ASP A 149 -6.31 -4.64 -16.70
C ASP A 149 -7.25 -5.01 -17.87
N GLU A 150 -8.53 -5.20 -17.59
CA GLU A 150 -9.52 -5.70 -18.58
C GLU A 150 -9.70 -4.78 -19.80
N ASP A 151 -9.34 -3.49 -19.68
CA ASP A 151 -9.58 -2.43 -20.68
C ASP A 151 -8.41 -2.21 -21.68
N GLU A 152 -7.66 -3.26 -22.06
CA GLU A 152 -6.47 -3.17 -22.93
C GLU A 152 -5.43 -2.14 -22.43
N SER A 153 -5.38 -1.93 -21.11
CA SER A 153 -4.43 -1.05 -20.46
C SER A 153 -3.55 -1.87 -19.50
N PHE A 154 -2.37 -1.33 -19.17
CA PHE A 154 -1.47 -1.97 -18.22
C PHE A 154 -1.06 -1.01 -17.12
N ILE A 155 -0.76 -1.59 -15.97
CA ILE A 155 -0.22 -0.93 -14.79
C ILE A 155 1.20 -1.44 -14.60
N ALA A 156 2.12 -0.53 -14.31
CA ALA A 156 3.50 -0.87 -13.98
C ALA A 156 3.87 -0.33 -12.60
N CYS A 157 4.51 -1.16 -11.79
CA CYS A 157 5.07 -0.79 -10.49
C CYS A 157 6.59 -0.87 -10.58
N PHE A 158 7.27 0.26 -10.38
CA PHE A 158 8.73 0.30 -10.24
C PHE A 158 9.10 0.51 -8.77
N LEU A 159 9.92 -0.40 -8.25
CA LEU A 159 10.36 -0.43 -6.87
C LEU A 159 11.87 -0.32 -6.80
N ILE A 160 12.35 0.43 -5.81
CA ILE A 160 13.76 0.53 -5.49
C ILE A 160 13.96 0.45 -3.98
N LYS A 161 14.91 -0.38 -3.56
CA LYS A 161 15.29 -0.52 -2.17
C LYS A 161 16.80 -0.42 -2.06
N LYS A 162 17.27 0.64 -1.39
CA LYS A 162 18.65 0.78 -0.95
C LYS A 162 18.71 0.56 0.57
N GLY A 163 19.34 -0.54 0.98
CA GLY A 163 19.67 -0.76 2.39
C GLY A 163 20.99 -0.07 2.75
N LEU A 164 21.12 0.46 3.97
CA LEU A 164 22.40 0.94 4.51
C LEU A 164 23.28 -0.20 5.04
N PHE A 165 23.28 -1.34 4.35
CA PHE A 165 24.08 -2.51 4.73
C PHE A 165 24.94 -3.01 3.57
N GLU A 166 25.59 -2.10 2.87
CA GLU A 166 26.83 -2.40 2.16
C GLU A 166 27.89 -1.36 2.52
N CYS A 167 28.64 -1.67 3.60
CA CYS A 167 30.09 -1.48 3.78
C CYS A 167 30.41 -1.39 5.29
N LEU A 168 30.36 -2.52 5.99
CA LEU A 168 31.01 -2.68 7.30
C LEU A 168 32.00 -3.84 7.30
N ILE A 169 32.61 -4.18 6.15
CA ILE A 169 33.90 -4.90 6.15
C ILE A 169 34.71 -4.45 4.93
N SER A 170 35.58 -3.45 5.10
CA SER A 170 36.95 -3.47 4.60
C SER A 170 37.70 -2.23 5.08
N SER A 171 38.34 -2.34 6.25
CA SER A 171 39.53 -1.61 6.72
C SER A 171 39.49 -1.51 8.25
N TYR A 172 39.94 -2.56 8.94
CA TYR A 172 40.82 -2.53 10.13
C TYR A 172 41.35 -3.94 10.38
#